data_AF-A0A1M8A4K8-F1
#
_entry.id   AF-A0A1M8A4K8-F1
#
_cell.length_a   1.000
_cell.length_b   1.000
_cell.length_c   1.000
_cell.angle_alpha   90.00
_cell.angle_beta   90.00
_cell.angle_gamma   90.00
#
_symmetry.space_group_name_H-M   'P 1'
#
loop_
_entity.id
_entity.type
_entity.pdbx_description
1 polymer ?
#
loop_
_entity_poly.entity_id
_entity_poly.type
_entity_poly.pdbx_seq_one_letter_code
_entity_poly.pdbx_strand_id
1 'polypeptide(L)'
;MAASCVAAALLGHGPLAPVSSASANHARMPPSMQLVLLEDTVAQSRASVLREMLLRATERSLSVLLVCFQHDPTVYYSRSSNSVHMLDYHLASAQYDGSSLVSIERDIRTTLDKLVQKGPVTLVVDSLDAMFDATQCSVREAYMFLPRILNLLPRYSRLVVGLDSDPSTSASKLAAALHSPQTWASHDPVHDALPGPPWSHATVWVRVQPPALLQHIHKTYGLLPPSSGHATRRAAFEEAGLPDTHAAAPATDTAPDMRFWTVLHNCTRRGPLGLVDSPSSTGWWGTMAQPLCLHSADLLDGDARPSQPVVSWSTLQGEARGYIFLEIHASLSSGKKLSELTLCAFDAAKRLRIRSLDTSGAMEPVPEAQHSSMVQQLPFNLQETAQQRERRDQVPLPYAYQLQEEPQSGSAWRGSTGQTSIFFEPEREDDEDDEDPDDDLDL
;
A
#
# COMPACT_ATOMS: atom_id res chain seq x y z
N MET A 1 -0.15 12.47 21.93
CA MET A 1 0.02 11.00 22.01
C MET A 1 0.02 10.46 20.60
N ALA A 2 1.09 9.79 20.17
CA ALA A 2 1.48 9.81 18.78
C ALA A 2 1.31 8.45 18.08
N ALA A 3 0.58 8.44 16.97
CA ALA A 3 0.46 7.31 16.06
C ALA A 3 1.84 6.76 15.66
N SER A 4 2.01 5.44 15.65
CA SER A 4 3.25 4.84 15.12
C SER A 4 3.28 4.99 13.59
N CYS A 5 4.46 5.27 13.02
CA CYS A 5 4.65 5.27 11.57
C CYS A 5 4.56 3.83 11.07
N VAL A 6 3.69 3.56 10.09
CA VAL A 6 3.45 2.22 9.58
C VAL A 6 4.70 1.73 8.84
N ALA A 7 5.38 2.60 8.09
CA ALA A 7 6.65 2.25 7.45
C ALA A 7 7.75 1.87 8.44
N ALA A 8 7.87 2.57 9.57
CA ALA A 8 8.84 2.22 10.61
C ALA A 8 8.52 0.86 11.24
N ALA A 9 7.24 0.57 11.48
CA ALA A 9 6.78 -0.74 11.96
C ALA A 9 7.00 -1.85 10.94
N LEU A 10 6.76 -1.57 9.64
CA LEU A 10 7.04 -2.47 8.54
C LEU A 10 8.53 -2.81 8.48
N LEU A 11 9.42 -1.81 8.38
CA LEU A 11 10.86 -2.05 8.24
C LEU A 11 11.48 -2.68 9.50
N GLY A 12 10.98 -2.34 10.69
CA GLY A 12 11.55 -2.78 11.96
C GLY A 12 10.97 -4.05 12.57
N HIS A 13 9.91 -4.66 12.00
CA HIS A 13 9.11 -5.66 12.74
C HIS A 13 8.52 -5.09 14.04
N GLY A 14 8.00 -3.86 13.97
CA GLY A 14 7.40 -3.14 15.09
C GLY A 14 5.87 -3.23 15.17
N PRO A 15 5.27 -2.63 16.22
CA PRO A 15 3.83 -2.58 16.38
C PRO A 15 3.12 -1.65 15.39
N LEU A 16 2.05 -2.16 14.79
CA LEU A 16 1.13 -1.44 13.91
C LEU A 16 -0.04 -0.90 14.75
N ALA A 17 0.14 0.22 15.45
CA ALA A 17 -0.90 0.77 16.32
C ALA A 17 -0.95 2.31 16.28
N PRO A 18 -2.12 2.92 15.99
CA PRO A 18 -2.39 4.27 16.44
C PRO A 18 -2.65 4.21 17.96
N VAL A 19 -1.82 4.86 18.76
CA VAL A 19 -1.99 4.93 20.22
C VAL A 19 -3.26 5.73 20.52
N SER A 20 -4.38 5.05 20.73
CA SER A 20 -5.58 5.65 21.32
C SER A 20 -5.32 5.95 22.80
N SER A 21 -5.79 7.10 23.27
CA SER A 21 -5.61 7.62 24.63
C SER A 21 -6.19 6.74 25.74
N ALA A 22 -7.02 5.74 25.41
CA ALA A 22 -7.79 4.98 26.40
C ALA A 22 -7.08 3.74 27.00
N SER A 23 -5.93 3.28 26.47
CA SER A 23 -5.25 2.11 27.04
C SER A 23 -3.73 2.16 26.88
N ALA A 24 -3.08 2.91 27.76
CA ALA A 24 -1.62 3.07 27.79
C ALA A 24 -0.86 1.75 28.07
N ASN A 25 -1.53 0.72 28.60
CA ASN A 25 -0.89 -0.54 29.00
C ASN A 25 -0.97 -1.65 27.94
N HIS A 26 -1.84 -1.56 26.92
CA HIS A 26 -1.94 -2.56 25.83
C HIS A 26 -1.39 -2.06 24.49
N ALA A 27 -1.12 -0.76 24.36
CA ALA A 27 -0.76 -0.09 23.11
C ALA A 27 0.69 -0.30 22.61
N ARG A 28 1.47 -1.24 23.19
CA ARG A 28 2.89 -1.46 22.83
C ARG A 28 3.17 -2.79 22.14
N MET A 29 2.22 -3.72 22.14
CA MET A 29 2.46 -5.05 21.59
C MET A 29 2.16 -5.06 20.09
N PRO A 30 3.08 -5.53 19.23
CA PRO A 30 2.76 -5.79 17.85
C PRO A 30 1.61 -6.80 17.78
N PRO A 31 0.83 -6.81 16.68
CA PRO A 31 -0.14 -7.88 16.48
C PRO A 31 0.56 -9.24 16.64
N SER A 32 -0.14 -10.21 17.23
CA SER A 32 0.39 -11.55 17.46
C SER A 32 0.94 -12.17 16.18
N MET A 33 0.38 -11.85 15.01
CA MET A 33 0.88 -12.30 13.71
C MET A 33 0.79 -11.21 12.65
N GLN A 34 1.73 -11.23 11.71
CA GLN A 34 1.75 -10.31 10.58
C GLN A 34 1.95 -11.07 9.27
N LEU A 35 1.06 -10.85 8.31
CA LEU A 35 1.26 -11.21 6.91
C LEU A 35 1.62 -9.94 6.15
N VAL A 36 2.82 -9.87 5.59
CA VAL A 36 3.30 -8.75 4.79
C VAL A 36 3.36 -9.18 3.33
N LEU A 37 2.55 -8.55 2.49
CA LEU A 37 2.52 -8.74 1.05
C LEU A 37 3.33 -7.61 0.42
N LEU A 38 4.48 -7.93 -0.17
CA LEU A 38 5.40 -6.96 -0.72
C LEU A 38 5.41 -7.05 -2.24
N GLU A 39 4.77 -6.07 -2.86
CA GLU A 39 4.66 -5.94 -4.30
C GLU A 39 5.74 -5.04 -4.88
N ASP A 40 6.29 -5.48 -6.00
CA ASP A 40 7.14 -4.69 -6.87
C ASP A 40 6.57 -4.58 -8.27
N THR A 41 7.17 -3.69 -9.05
CA THR A 41 6.88 -3.52 -10.47
C THR A 41 8.18 -3.70 -11.24
N VAL A 42 8.08 -3.95 -12.55
CA VAL A 42 9.24 -3.90 -13.46
C VAL A 42 10.03 -2.58 -13.34
N ALA A 43 9.34 -1.51 -12.96
CA ALA A 43 9.91 -0.19 -12.76
C ALA A 43 10.60 0.00 -11.41
N GLN A 44 10.32 -0.81 -10.39
CA GLN A 44 10.94 -0.65 -9.08
C GLN A 44 10.88 -1.95 -8.30
N SER A 45 12.05 -2.59 -8.10
CA SER A 45 12.19 -3.82 -7.34
C SER A 45 11.97 -3.61 -5.83
N ARG A 46 11.44 -4.65 -5.16
CA ARG A 46 11.32 -4.73 -3.69
C ARG A 46 12.59 -5.13 -2.96
N ALA A 47 13.64 -5.52 -3.68
CA ALA A 47 14.82 -6.15 -3.08
C ALA A 47 15.51 -5.28 -2.01
N SER A 48 15.52 -3.96 -2.21
CA SER A 48 16.06 -3.01 -1.24
C SER A 48 15.27 -2.94 0.06
N VAL A 49 13.93 -3.02 -0.02
CA VAL A 49 13.05 -3.05 1.14
C VAL A 49 13.25 -4.35 1.92
N LEU A 50 13.31 -5.50 1.23
CA LEU A 50 13.61 -6.79 1.86
C LEU A 50 14.99 -6.77 2.53
N ARG A 51 16.02 -6.28 1.84
CA ARG A 51 17.37 -6.15 2.39
C ARG A 51 17.37 -5.33 3.70
N GLU A 52 16.70 -4.18 3.71
CA GLU A 52 16.61 -3.35 4.92
C GLU A 52 15.82 -4.05 6.04
N MET A 53 14.71 -4.73 5.73
CA MET A 53 13.94 -5.51 6.71
C MET A 53 14.80 -6.61 7.36
N LEU A 54 15.57 -7.35 6.54
CA LEU A 54 16.48 -8.38 7.02
C LEU A 54 17.59 -7.80 7.89
N LEU A 55 18.22 -6.70 7.45
CA LEU A 55 19.25 -6.00 8.22
C LEU A 55 18.73 -5.56 9.58
N ARG A 56 17.57 -4.88 9.64
CA ARG A 56 16.95 -4.43 10.90
C ARG A 56 16.54 -5.59 11.80
N ALA A 57 16.05 -6.70 11.23
CA ALA A 57 15.76 -7.91 12.00
C ALA A 57 17.04 -8.50 12.63
N THR A 58 18.13 -8.55 11.86
CA THR A 58 19.44 -9.02 12.33
C THR A 58 20.00 -8.11 13.43
N GLU A 59 19.91 -6.79 13.27
CA GLU A 59 20.32 -5.80 14.28
C GLU A 59 19.56 -5.97 15.61
N ARG A 60 18.30 -6.43 15.54
CA ARG A 60 17.45 -6.73 16.69
C ARG A 60 17.61 -8.16 17.21
N SER A 61 18.55 -8.93 16.66
CA SER A 61 18.77 -10.34 17.01
C SER A 61 17.53 -11.23 16.82
N LEU A 62 16.66 -10.88 15.88
CA LEU A 62 15.50 -11.71 15.52
C LEU A 62 15.94 -12.86 14.61
N SER A 63 15.31 -14.02 14.77
CA SER A 63 15.54 -15.16 13.88
C SER A 63 14.83 -14.91 12.55
N VAL A 64 15.54 -15.09 11.44
CA VAL A 64 15.00 -14.94 10.09
C VAL A 64 15.19 -16.24 9.33
N LEU A 65 14.13 -16.68 8.66
CA LEU A 65 14.21 -17.71 7.63
C LEU A 65 13.93 -17.07 6.27
N LEU A 66 14.93 -17.05 5.39
CA LEU A 66 14.82 -16.53 4.02
C LEU A 66 14.71 -17.71 3.05
N VAL A 67 13.64 -17.72 2.26
CA VAL A 67 13.39 -18.69 1.20
C VAL A 67 13.46 -17.95 -0.14
N CYS A 68 14.45 -18.32 -0.95
CA CYS A 68 14.76 -17.66 -2.22
C CYS A 68 14.34 -18.53 -3.41
N PHE A 69 13.43 -18.02 -4.23
CA PHE A 69 13.00 -18.64 -5.49
C PHE A 69 13.38 -17.79 -6.71
N GLN A 70 13.47 -16.47 -6.56
CA GLN A 70 13.68 -15.57 -7.70
C GLN A 70 15.12 -15.06 -7.79
N HIS A 71 15.74 -14.76 -6.65
CA HIS A 71 17.07 -14.16 -6.64
C HIS A 71 18.06 -15.00 -5.87
N ASP A 72 19.33 -14.91 -6.27
CA ASP A 72 20.43 -15.41 -5.46
C ASP A 72 20.38 -14.75 -4.07
N PRO A 73 20.53 -15.53 -2.97
CA PRO A 73 20.39 -14.98 -1.64
C PRO A 73 21.36 -13.84 -1.28
N THR A 74 22.52 -13.76 -1.96
CA THR A 74 23.49 -12.67 -1.79
C THR A 74 22.93 -11.29 -2.16
N VAL A 75 21.88 -11.25 -3.00
CA VAL A 75 21.13 -10.03 -3.33
C VAL A 75 20.50 -9.42 -2.07
N TYR A 76 20.01 -10.27 -1.16
CA TYR A 76 19.34 -9.83 0.06
C TYR A 76 20.30 -9.75 1.24
N TYR A 77 21.26 -10.67 1.32
CA TYR A 77 22.08 -10.84 2.51
C TYR A 77 23.45 -11.40 2.19
N SER A 78 24.51 -10.62 2.46
CA SER A 78 25.90 -10.99 2.18
C SER A 78 26.69 -11.38 3.44
N ARG A 79 26.15 -11.15 4.64
CA ARG A 79 26.85 -11.44 5.91
C ARG A 79 26.54 -12.85 6.39
N SER A 80 27.46 -13.52 7.07
CA SER A 80 27.14 -14.74 7.82
C SER A 80 26.69 -14.36 9.22
N SER A 81 25.39 -14.33 9.49
CA SER A 81 24.85 -14.22 10.86
C SER A 81 24.19 -15.53 11.28
N ASN A 82 24.39 -15.91 12.53
CA ASN A 82 23.71 -17.06 13.13
C ASN A 82 22.19 -16.86 13.29
N SER A 83 21.68 -15.66 13.02
CA SER A 83 20.26 -15.33 13.10
C SER A 83 19.52 -15.47 11.77
N VAL A 84 20.23 -15.58 10.63
CA VAL A 84 19.61 -15.70 9.30
C VAL A 84 19.85 -17.11 8.77
N HIS A 85 18.76 -17.83 8.55
CA HIS A 85 18.74 -19.17 7.96
C HIS A 85 18.19 -19.07 6.54
N MET A 86 18.75 -19.84 5.63
CA MET A 86 18.51 -19.68 4.20
C MET A 86 18.15 -21.01 3.58
N LEU A 87 17.07 -21.00 2.79
CA LEU A 87 16.68 -22.08 1.90
C LEU A 87 16.72 -21.52 0.48
N ASP A 88 17.63 -22.06 -0.32
CA ASP A 88 17.88 -21.56 -1.66
C ASP A 88 17.28 -22.50 -2.72
N TYR A 89 16.33 -21.96 -3.47
CA TYR A 89 15.62 -22.58 -4.57
C TYR A 89 15.68 -21.72 -5.84
N HIS A 90 16.59 -20.74 -5.94
CA HIS A 90 16.60 -19.81 -7.09
C HIS A 90 16.97 -20.48 -8.43
N LEU A 91 17.64 -21.63 -8.37
CA LEU A 91 17.92 -22.49 -9.53
C LEU A 91 16.99 -23.70 -9.60
N ALA A 92 16.09 -23.86 -8.63
CA ALA A 92 15.27 -25.05 -8.52
C ALA A 92 14.18 -25.06 -9.61
N SER A 93 13.97 -26.23 -10.20
CA SER A 93 12.90 -26.42 -11.19
C SER A 93 12.22 -27.77 -11.03
N ALA A 94 10.88 -27.79 -10.99
CA ALA A 94 10.09 -29.02 -10.95
C ALA A 94 10.43 -29.97 -12.11
N GLN A 95 10.82 -29.42 -13.28
CA GLN A 95 11.16 -30.20 -14.46
C GLN A 95 12.49 -30.95 -14.33
N TYR A 96 13.45 -30.39 -13.58
CA TYR A 96 14.81 -30.94 -13.50
C TYR A 96 15.12 -31.56 -12.13
N ASP A 97 14.64 -30.94 -11.06
CA ASP A 97 14.96 -31.31 -9.67
C ASP A 97 13.81 -32.05 -8.97
N GLY A 98 12.63 -32.13 -9.62
CA GLY A 98 11.44 -32.72 -9.02
C GLY A 98 10.94 -31.95 -7.79
N SER A 99 11.33 -30.68 -7.65
CA SER A 99 10.93 -29.82 -6.54
C SER A 99 9.41 -29.70 -6.49
N SER A 100 8.83 -30.13 -5.37
CA SER A 100 7.40 -30.01 -5.12
C SER A 100 7.14 -29.07 -3.95
N LEU A 101 5.96 -28.44 -3.94
CA LEU A 101 5.54 -27.57 -2.85
C LEU A 101 5.57 -28.30 -1.48
N VAL A 102 5.27 -29.60 -1.46
CA VAL A 102 5.33 -30.45 -0.26
C VAL A 102 6.76 -30.60 0.26
N SER A 103 7.74 -30.78 -0.64
CA SER A 103 9.16 -30.88 -0.24
C SER A 103 9.67 -29.57 0.38
N ILE A 104 9.32 -28.44 -0.23
CA ILE A 104 9.65 -27.10 0.26
C ILE A 104 8.99 -26.86 1.62
N GLU A 105 7.71 -27.19 1.77
CA GLU A 105 6.99 -27.04 3.04
C GLU A 105 7.64 -27.85 4.16
N ARG A 106 8.11 -29.06 3.86
CA ARG A 106 8.84 -29.92 4.81
C ARG A 106 10.17 -29.29 5.23
N ASP A 107 10.92 -28.72 4.28
CA ASP A 107 12.22 -28.10 4.56
C ASP A 107 12.06 -26.80 5.37
N ILE A 108 11.04 -25.99 5.05
CA ILE A 108 10.63 -24.83 5.84
C ILE A 108 10.26 -25.25 7.25
N ARG A 109 9.38 -26.26 7.41
CA ARG A 109 8.96 -26.77 8.73
C ARG A 109 10.15 -27.24 9.56
N THR A 110 11.01 -28.08 8.98
CA THR A 110 12.19 -28.63 9.66
C THR A 110 13.14 -27.52 10.13
N THR A 111 13.24 -26.44 9.37
CA THR A 111 14.05 -25.28 9.74
C THR A 111 13.35 -24.45 10.81
N LEU A 112 12.06 -24.16 10.66
CA LEU A 112 11.26 -23.42 11.64
C LEU A 112 11.25 -24.10 13.01
N ASP A 113 11.10 -25.42 13.07
CA ASP A 113 11.13 -26.18 14.35
C ASP A 113 12.41 -25.92 15.16
N LYS A 114 13.54 -25.66 14.48
CA LYS A 114 14.81 -25.28 15.11
C LYS A 114 14.86 -23.81 15.54
N LEU A 115 14.14 -22.92 14.84
CA LEU A 115 14.13 -21.48 15.08
C LEU A 115 13.11 -21.05 16.12
N VAL A 116 11.95 -21.70 16.15
CA VAL A 116 10.85 -21.41 17.09
C VAL A 116 11.33 -21.50 18.54
N GLN A 117 12.27 -22.40 18.83
CA GLN A 117 12.88 -22.54 20.16
C GLN A 117 13.66 -21.29 20.61
N LYS A 118 14.10 -20.44 19.68
CA LYS A 118 14.87 -19.22 19.95
C LYS A 118 14.01 -17.97 20.13
N GLY A 119 12.71 -18.04 19.80
CA GLY A 119 11.77 -16.92 19.92
C GLY A 119 11.04 -16.60 18.60
N PRO A 120 10.55 -15.35 18.43
CA PRO A 120 9.82 -14.92 17.25
C PRO A 120 10.65 -15.05 15.96
N VAL A 121 9.98 -15.43 14.87
CA VAL A 121 10.62 -15.67 13.58
C VAL A 121 10.06 -14.73 12.51
N THR A 122 10.95 -14.20 11.67
CA THR A 122 10.56 -13.54 10.41
C THR A 122 10.82 -14.49 9.26
N LEU A 123 9.77 -15.07 8.69
CA LEU A 123 9.85 -15.89 7.50
C LEU A 123 9.66 -15.02 6.27
N VAL A 124 10.57 -15.08 5.31
CA VAL A 124 10.52 -14.35 4.05
C VAL A 124 10.49 -15.35 2.91
N VAL A 125 9.48 -15.23 2.05
CA VAL A 125 9.42 -15.88 0.73
C VAL A 125 9.59 -14.77 -0.30
N ASP A 126 10.69 -14.79 -1.04
CA ASP A 126 11.07 -13.67 -1.89
C ASP A 126 10.13 -13.45 -3.09
N SER A 127 9.50 -14.50 -3.62
CA SER A 127 8.59 -14.45 -4.77
C SER A 127 7.68 -15.68 -4.84
N LEU A 128 6.36 -15.47 -4.82
CA LEU A 128 5.40 -16.55 -5.11
C LEU A 128 5.37 -16.91 -6.58
N ASP A 129 5.57 -15.96 -7.49
CA ASP A 129 5.57 -16.22 -8.93
C ASP A 129 6.68 -17.19 -9.32
N ALA A 130 7.90 -16.95 -8.82
CA ALA A 130 9.00 -17.88 -9.04
C ALA A 130 8.76 -19.24 -8.34
N MET A 131 8.06 -19.27 -7.20
CA MET A 131 7.64 -20.52 -6.56
C MET A 131 6.64 -21.29 -7.43
N PHE A 132 5.67 -20.62 -8.07
CA PHE A 132 4.76 -21.25 -9.03
C PHE A 132 5.53 -21.90 -10.17
N ASP A 133 6.48 -21.18 -10.75
CA ASP A 133 7.28 -21.70 -11.86
C ASP A 133 8.18 -22.87 -11.42
N ALA A 134 8.81 -22.75 -10.26
CA ALA A 134 9.69 -23.77 -9.69
C ALA A 134 8.95 -25.04 -9.27
N THR A 135 7.68 -24.95 -8.87
CA THR A 135 6.92 -26.12 -8.34
C THR A 135 5.81 -26.62 -9.25
N GLN A 136 5.42 -25.83 -10.26
CA GLN A 136 4.24 -26.06 -11.10
C GLN A 136 2.94 -26.28 -10.30
N CYS A 137 2.85 -25.71 -9.09
CA CYS A 137 1.66 -25.84 -8.27
C CYS A 137 0.49 -25.01 -8.80
N SER A 138 -0.73 -25.41 -8.45
CA SER A 138 -1.93 -24.65 -8.74
C SER A 138 -2.09 -23.45 -7.80
N VAL A 139 -2.83 -22.43 -8.27
CA VAL A 139 -3.21 -21.26 -7.46
C VAL A 139 -3.83 -21.67 -6.12
N ARG A 140 -4.66 -22.72 -6.12
CA ARG A 140 -5.28 -23.24 -4.89
C ARG A 140 -4.26 -23.83 -3.92
N GLU A 141 -3.28 -24.59 -4.42
CA GLU A 141 -2.24 -25.18 -3.57
C GLU A 141 -1.36 -24.11 -2.93
N ALA A 142 -0.97 -23.08 -3.69
CA ALA A 142 -0.25 -21.92 -3.18
C ALA A 142 -1.08 -21.11 -2.16
N TYR A 143 -2.38 -20.92 -2.43
CA TYR A 143 -3.29 -20.30 -1.46
C TYR A 143 -3.35 -21.08 -0.16
N MET A 144 -3.44 -22.42 -0.22
CA MET A 144 -3.47 -23.28 0.97
C MET A 144 -2.10 -23.43 1.65
N PHE A 145 -1.02 -23.18 0.94
CA PHE A 145 0.34 -23.19 1.49
C PHE A 145 0.55 -22.06 2.50
N LEU A 146 0.08 -20.84 2.22
CA LEU A 146 0.31 -19.69 3.11
C LEU A 146 -0.33 -19.84 4.50
N PRO A 147 -1.62 -20.22 4.67
CA PRO A 147 -2.19 -20.52 5.98
C PRO A 147 -1.47 -21.66 6.70
N ARG A 148 -1.03 -22.70 5.98
CA ARG A 148 -0.27 -23.80 6.58
C ARG A 148 1.05 -23.32 7.16
N ILE A 149 1.78 -22.47 6.43
CA ILE A 149 3.01 -21.85 6.91
C ILE A 149 2.75 -20.87 8.06
N LEU A 150 1.69 -20.05 7.99
CA LEU A 150 1.30 -19.15 9.07
C LEU A 150 1.01 -19.92 10.37
N ASN A 151 0.37 -21.09 10.29
CA ASN A 151 0.08 -21.93 11.46
C ASN A 151 1.35 -22.52 12.10
N LEU A 152 2.48 -22.58 11.38
CA LEU A 152 3.79 -23.04 11.92
C LEU A 152 4.58 -21.93 12.62
N LEU A 153 4.16 -20.67 12.50
CA LEU A 153 4.91 -19.57 13.07
C LEU A 153 4.50 -19.32 14.54
N PRO A 154 5.46 -19.05 15.43
CA PRO A 154 5.15 -18.76 16.84
C PRO A 154 4.57 -17.35 16.97
N ARG A 155 4.00 -17.05 18.15
CA ARG A 155 3.47 -15.73 18.44
C ARG A 155 4.52 -14.62 18.25
N TYR A 156 4.06 -13.47 17.76
CA TYR A 156 4.82 -12.28 17.36
C TYR A 156 5.74 -12.49 16.16
N SER A 157 5.43 -13.49 15.34
CA SER A 157 6.15 -13.76 14.09
C SER A 157 5.51 -13.05 12.91
N ARG A 158 6.29 -12.99 11.83
CA ARG A 158 5.88 -12.35 10.59
C ARG A 158 6.20 -13.25 9.41
N LEU A 159 5.25 -13.38 8.50
CA LEU A 159 5.44 -13.93 7.17
C LEU A 159 5.48 -12.77 6.17
N VAL A 160 6.58 -12.65 5.43
CA VAL A 160 6.76 -11.69 4.33
C VAL A 160 6.75 -12.47 3.03
N VAL A 161 5.93 -12.03 2.08
CA VAL A 161 5.73 -12.71 0.81
C VAL A 161 5.85 -11.71 -0.32
N GLY A 162 6.74 -12.01 -1.27
CA GLY A 162 6.88 -11.26 -2.50
C GLY A 162 5.85 -11.65 -3.55
N LEU A 163 5.24 -10.65 -4.19
CA LEU A 163 4.30 -10.79 -5.30
C LEU A 163 4.68 -9.85 -6.44
N ASP A 164 4.70 -10.32 -7.68
CA ASP A 164 4.77 -9.40 -8.82
C ASP A 164 3.41 -8.71 -9.00
N SER A 165 3.42 -7.40 -9.24
CA SER A 165 2.20 -6.61 -9.47
C SER A 165 1.69 -6.68 -10.92
N ASP A 166 2.45 -7.29 -11.84
CA ASP A 166 2.01 -7.48 -13.22
C ASP A 166 0.77 -8.40 -13.26
N PRO A 167 -0.37 -7.95 -13.84
CA PRO A 167 -1.61 -8.74 -13.90
C PRO A 167 -1.51 -10.02 -14.72
N SER A 168 -0.47 -10.19 -15.54
CA SER A 168 -0.23 -11.41 -16.33
C SER A 168 0.35 -12.56 -15.50
N THR A 169 0.83 -12.27 -14.29
CA THR A 169 1.55 -13.23 -13.45
C THR A 169 0.61 -14.21 -12.74
N SER A 170 1.13 -15.38 -12.38
CA SER A 170 0.35 -16.44 -11.74
C SER A 170 -0.15 -16.03 -10.35
N ALA A 171 0.66 -15.28 -9.57
CA ALA A 171 0.31 -14.84 -8.23
C ALA A 171 -0.65 -13.64 -8.21
N SER A 172 -0.80 -12.89 -9.31
CA SER A 172 -1.79 -11.80 -9.39
C SER A 172 -3.22 -12.25 -9.03
N LYS A 173 -3.57 -13.49 -9.37
CA LYS A 173 -4.86 -14.13 -9.03
C LYS A 173 -5.01 -14.37 -7.53
N LEU A 174 -3.91 -14.50 -6.80
CA LEU A 174 -3.90 -14.64 -5.34
C LEU A 174 -3.94 -13.32 -4.61
N ALA A 175 -3.39 -12.24 -5.17
CA ALA A 175 -3.25 -10.96 -4.47
C ALA A 175 -4.57 -10.52 -3.83
N ALA A 176 -5.67 -10.51 -4.60
CA ALA A 176 -7.00 -10.17 -4.10
C ALA A 176 -7.49 -11.06 -2.95
N ALA A 177 -7.22 -12.38 -3.01
CA ALA A 177 -7.58 -13.31 -1.95
C ALA A 177 -6.73 -13.09 -0.69
N LEU A 178 -5.43 -12.81 -0.84
CA LEU A 178 -4.50 -12.57 0.27
C LEU A 178 -4.73 -11.22 0.96
N HIS A 179 -5.29 -10.24 0.25
CA HIS A 179 -5.77 -9.00 0.87
C HIS A 179 -7.01 -9.20 1.74
N SER A 180 -7.74 -10.31 1.54
CA SER A 180 -8.94 -10.59 2.33
C SER A 180 -8.58 -11.02 3.75
N PRO A 181 -9.29 -10.50 4.77
CA PRO A 181 -9.21 -10.99 6.14
C PRO A 181 -9.52 -12.50 6.26
N GLN A 182 -10.21 -13.08 5.27
CA GLN A 182 -10.51 -14.52 5.24
C GLN A 182 -9.27 -15.41 5.22
N THR A 183 -8.10 -14.87 4.84
CA THR A 183 -6.80 -15.56 4.96
C THR A 183 -6.54 -16.03 6.40
N TRP A 184 -7.16 -15.39 7.39
CA TRP A 184 -7.02 -15.70 8.81
C TRP A 184 -8.12 -16.60 9.38
N ALA A 185 -9.16 -16.93 8.61
CA ALA A 185 -10.37 -17.61 9.10
C ALA A 185 -10.16 -19.06 9.58
N SER A 186 -8.96 -19.62 9.43
CA SER A 186 -8.60 -20.98 9.86
C SER A 186 -7.23 -21.03 10.55
N HIS A 187 -6.86 -19.91 11.21
CA HIS A 187 -5.58 -19.82 11.90
C HIS A 187 -5.66 -20.47 13.28
N ASP A 188 -5.21 -21.72 13.36
CA ASP A 188 -4.99 -22.46 14.60
C ASP A 188 -3.47 -22.66 14.79
N PRO A 189 -2.80 -21.81 15.58
CA PRO A 189 -1.34 -21.81 15.71
C PRO A 189 -0.83 -23.07 16.43
N VAL A 190 0.08 -23.80 15.79
CA VAL A 190 0.62 -25.09 16.29
C VAL A 190 1.53 -24.89 17.51
N HIS A 191 2.22 -23.76 17.59
CA HIS A 191 3.20 -23.48 18.65
C HIS A 191 2.67 -22.58 19.77
N ASP A 192 1.35 -22.50 19.97
CA ASP A 192 0.75 -21.68 21.03
C ASP A 192 0.59 -22.47 22.34
N ALA A 193 1.68 -22.56 23.11
CA ALA A 193 1.66 -23.16 24.44
C ALA A 193 1.49 -22.13 25.57
N LEU A 194 1.34 -20.83 25.26
CA LEU A 194 1.40 -19.76 26.26
C LEU A 194 0.01 -19.19 26.57
N PRO A 195 -0.39 -19.10 27.86
CA PRO A 195 -1.53 -18.29 28.24
C PRO A 195 -1.23 -16.82 27.91
N GLY A 196 -2.10 -16.16 27.15
CA GLY A 196 -1.89 -14.79 26.72
C GLY A 196 -3.15 -14.14 26.16
N PRO A 197 -3.07 -12.84 25.80
CA PRO A 197 -4.21 -12.13 25.22
C PRO A 197 -4.68 -12.81 23.91
N PRO A 198 -5.91 -12.56 23.45
CA PRO A 198 -6.42 -13.13 22.22
C PRO A 198 -5.49 -12.82 21.03
N TRP A 199 -5.46 -13.72 20.05
CA TRP A 199 -4.66 -13.55 18.85
C TRP A 199 -5.14 -12.32 18.08
N SER A 200 -4.21 -11.39 17.85
CA SER A 200 -4.42 -10.28 16.91
C SER A 200 -3.57 -10.52 15.68
N HIS A 201 -4.11 -10.20 14.51
CA HIS A 201 -3.42 -10.37 13.24
C HIS A 201 -3.45 -9.06 12.45
N ALA A 202 -2.49 -8.90 11.56
CA ALA A 202 -2.44 -7.80 10.62
C ALA A 202 -2.02 -8.30 9.24
N THR A 203 -2.77 -7.91 8.22
CA THR A 203 -2.33 -8.00 6.82
C THR A 203 -1.80 -6.64 6.42
N VAL A 204 -0.51 -6.57 6.08
CA VAL A 204 0.14 -5.35 5.58
C VAL A 204 0.46 -5.56 4.12
N TRP A 205 -0.16 -4.75 3.29
CA TRP A 205 0.13 -4.67 1.88
C TRP A 205 1.09 -3.49 1.64
N VAL A 206 2.13 -3.74 0.87
CA VAL A 206 3.18 -2.76 0.57
C VAL A 206 3.49 -2.84 -0.91
N ARG A 207 3.37 -1.73 -1.62
CA ARG A 207 3.85 -1.61 -2.99
C ARG A 207 4.99 -0.62 -3.07
N VAL A 208 6.08 -1.04 -3.72
CA VAL A 208 7.27 -0.18 -3.91
C VAL A 208 7.11 0.60 -5.22
N GLN A 209 7.01 1.92 -5.08
CA GLN A 209 6.72 2.83 -6.18
C GLN A 209 7.95 3.69 -6.52
N PRO A 210 8.30 3.89 -7.80
CA PRO A 210 9.36 4.79 -8.19
C PRO A 210 8.87 6.25 -8.13
N PRO A 211 9.75 7.22 -7.82
CA PRO A 211 9.40 8.64 -7.86
C PRO A 211 8.87 9.11 -9.22
N ALA A 212 9.34 8.50 -10.32
CA ALA A 212 8.91 8.79 -11.68
C ALA A 212 7.39 8.62 -11.88
N LEU A 213 6.76 7.68 -11.18
CA LEU A 213 5.30 7.51 -11.22
C LEU A 213 4.58 8.72 -10.62
N LEU A 214 5.02 9.19 -9.46
CA LEU A 214 4.39 10.33 -8.80
C LEU A 214 4.64 11.63 -9.57
N GLN A 215 5.82 11.79 -10.16
CA GLN A 215 6.12 12.88 -11.09
C GLN A 215 5.20 12.85 -12.32
N HIS A 216 4.96 11.67 -12.88
CA HIS A 216 4.00 11.49 -13.96
C HIS A 216 2.60 11.92 -13.53
N ILE A 217 2.15 11.51 -12.34
CA ILE A 217 0.83 11.87 -11.81
C ILE A 217 0.72 13.39 -11.66
N HIS A 218 1.72 14.04 -11.09
CA HIS A 218 1.75 15.49 -10.93
C HIS A 218 1.75 16.21 -12.29
N LYS A 219 2.61 15.80 -13.22
CA LYS A 219 2.72 16.45 -14.54
C LYS A 219 1.49 16.24 -15.42
N THR A 220 0.84 15.08 -15.31
CA THR A 220 -0.26 14.69 -16.21
C THR A 220 -1.61 15.10 -15.65
N TYR A 221 -1.81 15.01 -14.34
CA TYR A 221 -3.09 15.24 -13.67
C TYR A 221 -3.09 16.45 -12.74
N GLY A 222 -1.95 17.12 -12.54
CA GLY A 222 -1.82 18.24 -11.61
C GLY A 222 -1.97 17.85 -10.15
N LEU A 223 -1.89 16.56 -9.81
CA LEU A 223 -2.09 16.05 -8.46
C LEU A 223 -0.76 15.88 -7.74
N LEU A 224 -0.57 16.63 -6.66
CA LEU A 224 0.56 16.45 -5.75
C LEU A 224 0.33 15.23 -4.84
N PRO A 225 1.39 14.47 -4.50
CA PRO A 225 1.28 13.47 -3.45
C PRO A 225 0.96 14.11 -2.09
N PRO A 226 0.33 13.33 -1.19
CA PRO A 226 0.09 13.80 0.17
C PRO A 226 1.42 14.09 0.88
N SER A 227 1.48 15.20 1.62
CA SER A 227 2.58 15.47 2.54
C SER A 227 2.63 14.38 3.62
N SER A 228 3.84 14.09 4.12
CA SER A 228 4.02 13.09 5.16
C SER A 228 3.36 13.52 6.47
N GLY A 229 2.66 12.58 7.12
CA GLY A 229 2.04 12.81 8.42
C GLY A 229 3.07 12.97 9.55
N HIS A 230 2.60 13.44 10.71
CA HIS A 230 3.46 13.65 11.87
C HIS A 230 4.19 12.37 12.34
N ALA A 231 3.56 11.21 12.22
CA ALA A 231 4.16 9.94 12.60
C ALA A 231 5.40 9.62 11.74
N THR A 232 5.28 9.78 10.42
CA THR A 232 6.34 9.60 9.43
C THR A 232 7.46 10.61 9.63
N ARG A 233 7.11 11.88 9.83
CA ARG A 233 8.08 12.95 10.10
C ARG A 233 8.95 12.61 11.31
N ARG A 234 8.33 12.27 12.43
CA ARG A 234 9.04 11.87 13.64
C ARG A 234 9.97 10.68 13.39
N ALA A 235 9.50 9.66 12.68
CA ALA A 235 10.33 8.50 12.33
C ALA A 235 11.54 8.89 11.46
N ALA A 236 11.38 9.85 10.53
CA ALA A 236 12.48 10.37 9.72
C ALA A 236 13.54 11.11 10.56
N PHE A 237 13.13 11.91 11.55
CA PHE A 237 14.05 12.58 12.48
C PHE A 237 14.77 11.59 13.39
N GLU A 238 14.04 10.58 13.91
CA GLU A 238 14.61 9.50 14.72
C GLU A 238 15.67 8.71 13.93
N GLU A 239 15.40 8.34 12.68
CA GLU A 239 16.37 7.66 11.83
C GLU A 239 17.58 8.53 11.44
N ALA A 240 17.41 9.85 11.44
CA ALA A 240 18.50 10.80 11.24
C ALA A 240 19.32 11.07 12.52
N GLY A 241 18.87 10.58 13.70
CA GLY A 241 19.50 10.87 14.99
C GLY A 241 19.39 12.35 15.40
N LEU A 242 18.39 13.07 14.87
CA LEU A 242 18.20 14.50 15.13
C LEU A 242 16.98 14.71 16.04
N PRO A 243 17.02 15.70 16.95
CA PRO A 243 15.85 16.07 17.73
C PRO A 243 14.77 16.66 16.82
N ASP A 244 13.51 16.26 17.02
CA ASP A 244 12.37 16.86 16.33
C ASP A 244 12.05 18.23 16.96
N THR A 245 12.75 19.27 16.51
CA THR A 245 12.57 20.65 16.96
C THR A 245 11.25 21.27 16.47
N HIS A 246 10.53 20.59 15.57
CA HIS A 246 9.32 21.08 14.92
C HIS A 246 8.05 20.32 15.31
N ALA A 247 8.08 19.50 16.38
CA ALA A 247 6.90 18.81 16.92
C ALA A 247 5.71 19.75 17.26
N ALA A 248 5.93 21.06 17.33
CA ALA A 248 4.93 22.09 17.58
C ALA A 248 4.48 22.88 16.35
N ALA A 249 5.12 22.73 15.19
CA ALA A 249 4.62 23.34 13.96
C ALA A 249 3.42 22.51 13.50
N PRO A 250 2.22 23.10 13.32
CA PRO A 250 1.13 22.36 12.70
C PRO A 250 1.65 21.92 11.34
N ALA A 251 1.72 20.61 11.11
CA ALA A 251 1.72 20.12 9.75
C ALA A 251 0.55 20.87 9.09
N THR A 252 0.79 21.50 7.94
CA THR A 252 -0.31 21.97 7.11
C THR A 252 -1.11 20.72 6.80
N ASP A 253 -2.14 20.46 7.60
CA ASP A 253 -3.01 19.30 7.53
C ASP A 253 -3.99 19.57 6.38
N THR A 254 -3.43 19.96 5.23
CA THR A 254 -4.16 20.01 3.97
C THR A 254 -4.57 18.58 3.71
N ALA A 255 -5.87 18.32 3.92
CA ALA A 255 -6.47 17.04 3.67
C ALA A 255 -6.00 16.55 2.28
N PRO A 256 -5.47 15.32 2.19
CA PRO A 256 -4.91 14.82 0.95
C PRO A 256 -5.99 14.86 -0.13
N ASP A 257 -5.63 15.31 -1.33
CA ASP A 257 -6.57 15.25 -2.46
C ASP A 257 -6.90 13.79 -2.73
N MET A 258 -8.13 13.38 -2.40
CA MET A 258 -8.58 11.99 -2.52
C MET A 258 -8.47 11.46 -3.96
N ARG A 259 -8.47 12.35 -4.96
CA ARG A 259 -8.25 11.98 -6.37
C ARG A 259 -6.86 11.39 -6.60
N PHE A 260 -5.86 11.81 -5.81
CA PHE A 260 -4.49 11.30 -5.92
C PHE A 260 -4.45 9.78 -5.77
N TRP A 261 -5.11 9.22 -4.75
CA TRP A 261 -5.14 7.77 -4.51
C TRP A 261 -5.80 7.01 -5.66
N THR A 262 -6.93 7.52 -6.15
CA THR A 262 -7.64 6.93 -7.30
C THR A 262 -6.76 6.92 -8.55
N VAL A 263 -6.07 8.03 -8.84
CA VAL A 263 -5.17 8.14 -9.99
C VAL A 263 -3.94 7.25 -9.79
N LEU A 264 -3.34 7.22 -8.61
CA LEU A 264 -2.20 6.36 -8.28
C LEU A 264 -2.54 4.88 -8.53
N HIS A 265 -3.66 4.39 -7.99
CA HIS A 265 -4.08 3.01 -8.19
C HIS A 265 -4.37 2.70 -9.67
N ASN A 266 -4.98 3.62 -10.41
CA ASN A 266 -5.26 3.44 -11.83
C ASN A 266 -3.98 3.42 -12.69
N CYS A 267 -3.04 4.35 -12.44
CA CYS A 267 -1.75 4.37 -13.12
C CYS A 267 -0.93 3.11 -12.80
N THR A 268 -0.99 2.64 -11.55
CA THR A 268 -0.27 1.44 -11.13
C THR A 268 -0.87 0.17 -11.73
N ARG A 269 -2.19 0.03 -11.76
CA ARG A 269 -2.87 -1.13 -12.39
C ARG A 269 -2.59 -1.25 -13.88
N ARG A 270 -2.33 -0.14 -14.57
CA ARG A 270 -1.92 -0.14 -15.98
C ARG A 270 -0.44 -0.54 -16.16
N GLY A 271 0.33 -0.59 -15.09
CA GLY A 271 1.75 -0.91 -15.11
C GLY A 271 2.62 0.20 -15.72
N PRO A 272 3.95 0.05 -15.65
CA PRO A 272 4.92 1.03 -16.16
C PRO A 272 4.86 1.26 -17.66
N LEU A 273 4.57 0.21 -18.43
CA LEU A 273 4.50 0.23 -19.89
C LEU A 273 3.13 0.72 -20.40
N GLY A 274 2.16 0.94 -19.52
CA GLY A 274 0.80 1.31 -19.89
C GLY A 274 0.03 0.17 -20.56
N LEU A 275 -1.06 0.51 -21.27
CA LEU A 275 -1.84 -0.47 -22.04
C LEU A 275 -1.10 -0.83 -23.32
N VAL A 276 -0.87 -2.13 -23.52
CA VAL A 276 -0.09 -2.71 -24.65
C VAL A 276 -0.79 -2.50 -26.01
N ASP A 277 -2.06 -2.11 -26.03
CA ASP A 277 -2.89 -1.99 -27.24
C ASP A 277 -2.50 -0.84 -28.18
N SER A 278 -1.59 0.04 -27.78
CA SER A 278 -1.05 1.10 -28.65
C SER A 278 0.43 0.86 -28.94
N PRO A 279 0.82 0.54 -30.19
CA PRO A 279 2.21 0.22 -30.55
C PRO A 279 3.20 1.40 -30.39
N SER A 280 2.71 2.60 -30.05
CA SER A 280 3.53 3.79 -29.74
C SER A 280 3.48 4.21 -28.27
N SER A 281 2.71 3.51 -27.42
CA SER A 281 2.64 3.84 -25.99
C SER A 281 3.90 3.34 -25.28
N THR A 282 4.75 4.27 -24.85
CA THR A 282 5.91 3.97 -24.01
C THR A 282 5.55 3.90 -22.52
N GLY A 283 4.27 4.01 -22.18
CA GLY A 283 3.78 4.11 -20.80
C GLY A 283 4.24 5.38 -20.08
N TRP A 284 3.89 5.48 -18.79
CA TRP A 284 4.44 6.55 -17.94
C TRP A 284 5.94 6.36 -17.71
N TRP A 285 6.42 5.12 -17.80
CA TRP A 285 7.83 4.77 -17.70
C TRP A 285 8.65 5.42 -18.79
N GLY A 286 8.40 5.16 -20.08
CA GLY A 286 9.25 5.73 -21.14
C GLY A 286 9.21 7.25 -21.25
N THR A 287 8.18 7.91 -20.68
CA THR A 287 8.08 9.37 -20.65
C THR A 287 8.90 10.00 -19.51
N MET A 288 9.05 9.30 -18.38
CA MET A 288 9.71 9.82 -17.17
C MET A 288 11.01 9.08 -16.78
N ALA A 289 11.28 7.92 -17.37
CA ALA A 289 12.43 7.08 -17.11
C ALA A 289 13.64 7.51 -17.97
N GLN A 290 14.18 8.71 -17.69
CA GLN A 290 15.65 8.82 -17.78
C GLN A 290 16.26 7.89 -16.71
N PRO A 291 17.54 7.45 -16.78
CA PRO A 291 17.99 6.15 -16.27
C PRO A 291 17.95 6.09 -14.74
N LEU A 292 16.76 5.87 -14.20
CA LEU A 292 16.45 6.19 -12.82
C LEU A 292 16.00 4.99 -12.03
N CYS A 293 15.72 3.83 -12.61
CA CYS A 293 15.27 2.75 -11.77
C CYS A 293 15.43 1.40 -12.43
N LEU A 294 16.36 0.63 -11.88
CA LEU A 294 16.33 -0.82 -11.76
C LEU A 294 17.03 -1.19 -10.44
N HIS A 295 18.07 -0.44 -10.06
CA HIS A 295 18.79 -0.64 -8.79
C HIS A 295 19.21 0.69 -8.15
N SER A 296 18.25 1.44 -7.61
CA SER A 296 18.49 2.76 -6.98
C SER A 296 19.51 2.74 -5.82
N ALA A 297 19.81 1.57 -5.25
CA ALA A 297 20.89 1.38 -4.27
C ALA A 297 22.29 1.17 -4.88
N ASP A 298 22.37 0.62 -6.10
CA ASP A 298 23.64 0.23 -6.73
C ASP A 298 24.26 1.36 -7.55
N LEU A 299 23.44 2.34 -7.95
CA LEU A 299 23.85 3.51 -8.74
C LEU A 299 24.28 4.72 -7.90
N LEU A 300 24.30 4.61 -6.56
CA LEU A 300 24.80 5.69 -5.71
C LEU A 300 26.32 5.64 -5.68
N ASP A 301 26.95 6.45 -6.55
CA ASP A 301 28.34 6.87 -6.39
C ASP A 301 28.48 7.64 -5.07
N GLY A 302 29.67 7.54 -4.43
CA GLY A 302 29.94 7.91 -3.03
C GLY A 302 29.65 9.36 -2.58
N ASP A 303 29.07 10.20 -3.43
CA ASP A 303 28.77 11.61 -3.17
C ASP A 303 27.28 11.92 -2.92
N ALA A 304 26.34 11.01 -3.19
CA ALA A 304 24.91 11.31 -3.04
C ALA A 304 24.42 11.09 -1.60
N ARG A 305 24.22 12.18 -0.84
CA ARG A 305 23.63 12.14 0.52
C ARG A 305 22.31 12.92 0.59
N PRO A 306 21.16 12.24 0.73
CA PRO A 306 19.98 12.85 1.34
C PRO A 306 20.13 12.78 2.87
N SER A 307 20.92 13.69 3.46
CA SER A 307 21.13 13.76 4.92
C SER A 307 19.97 14.45 5.65
N GLN A 308 19.09 15.15 4.94
CA GLN A 308 17.98 15.87 5.56
C GLN A 308 16.80 14.92 5.82
N PRO A 309 16.18 14.97 7.01
CA PRO A 309 15.04 14.13 7.36
C PRO A 309 13.75 14.54 6.61
N VAL A 310 13.69 15.77 6.12
CA VAL A 310 12.59 16.32 5.32
C VAL A 310 13.08 16.60 3.91
N VAL A 311 12.28 16.23 2.91
CA VAL A 311 12.57 16.39 1.49
C VAL A 311 11.41 17.14 0.85
N SER A 312 11.69 18.23 0.14
CA SER A 312 10.67 18.95 -0.60
C SER A 312 10.31 18.23 -1.89
N TRP A 313 9.05 18.33 -2.32
CA TRP A 313 8.63 17.81 -3.62
C TRP A 313 9.42 18.40 -4.79
N SER A 314 9.77 19.69 -4.73
CA SER A 314 10.60 20.35 -5.74
C SER A 314 11.98 19.69 -5.93
N THR A 315 12.58 19.20 -4.83
CA THR A 315 13.85 18.44 -4.89
C THR A 315 13.65 17.15 -5.69
N LEU A 316 12.57 16.42 -5.42
CA LEU A 316 12.27 15.17 -6.13
C LEU A 316 11.96 15.38 -7.60
N GLN A 317 11.45 16.54 -8.02
CA GLN A 317 11.24 16.85 -9.44
C GLN A 317 12.56 17.02 -10.21
N GLY A 318 13.62 17.49 -9.54
CA GLY A 318 14.95 17.64 -10.13
C GLY A 318 15.84 16.40 -10.00
N GLU A 319 15.91 15.84 -8.79
CA GLU A 319 16.77 14.70 -8.45
C GLU A 319 15.97 13.60 -7.73
N ALA A 320 15.55 12.61 -8.51
CA ALA A 320 14.79 11.46 -8.02
C ALA A 320 15.67 10.22 -7.69
N ARG A 321 16.99 10.30 -7.92
CA ARG A 321 17.90 9.16 -7.73
C ARG A 321 17.98 8.78 -6.26
N GLY A 322 17.97 7.46 -5.98
CA GLY A 322 18.10 6.95 -4.62
C GLY A 322 16.85 7.08 -3.74
N TYR A 323 15.74 7.57 -4.29
CA TYR A 323 14.45 7.64 -3.59
C TYR A 323 13.50 6.55 -4.06
N ILE A 324 12.67 6.06 -3.13
CA ILE A 324 11.53 5.19 -3.42
C ILE A 324 10.35 5.61 -2.56
N PHE A 325 9.14 5.31 -3.02
CA PHE A 325 7.92 5.48 -2.26
C PHE A 325 7.39 4.13 -1.82
N LEU A 326 6.96 4.03 -0.56
CA LEU A 326 6.26 2.88 -0.02
C LEU A 326 4.78 3.26 0.11
N GLU A 327 3.95 2.66 -0.74
CA GLU A 327 2.51 2.67 -0.63
C GLU A 327 2.11 1.54 0.33
N ILE A 328 1.64 1.89 1.53
CA ILE A 328 1.41 0.92 2.61
C ILE A 328 -0.06 0.96 3.01
N HIS A 329 -0.69 -0.21 3.04
CA HIS A 329 -2.04 -0.38 3.57
C HIS A 329 -2.04 -1.52 4.58
N ALA A 330 -2.50 -1.26 5.80
CA ALA A 330 -2.59 -2.28 6.83
C ALA A 330 -4.05 -2.50 7.23
N SER A 331 -4.46 -3.76 7.30
CA SER A 331 -5.76 -4.19 7.84
C SER A 331 -5.52 -4.99 9.11
N LEU A 332 -6.06 -4.50 10.22
CA LEU A 332 -5.93 -5.13 11.54
C LEU A 332 -7.13 -6.03 11.83
N SER A 333 -6.96 -7.03 12.70
CA SER A 333 -8.05 -7.89 13.19
C SER A 333 -9.17 -7.12 13.89
N SER A 334 -8.91 -5.89 14.34
CA SER A 334 -9.93 -4.97 14.88
C SER A 334 -10.83 -4.34 13.81
N GLY A 335 -10.64 -4.66 12.53
CA GLY A 335 -11.31 -4.02 11.40
C GLY A 335 -10.71 -2.67 10.99
N LYS A 336 -9.82 -2.09 11.81
CA LYS A 336 -9.14 -0.83 11.49
C LYS A 336 -8.25 -0.99 10.26
N LYS A 337 -8.39 -0.04 9.33
CA LYS A 337 -7.54 0.09 8.13
C LYS A 337 -6.67 1.34 8.25
N LEU A 338 -5.39 1.20 7.89
CA LEU A 338 -4.42 2.28 7.83
C LEU A 338 -3.91 2.37 6.39
N SER A 339 -3.65 3.59 5.91
CA SER A 339 -3.04 3.83 4.60
C SER A 339 -2.03 4.95 4.73
N GLU A 340 -0.81 4.74 4.23
CA GLU A 340 0.31 5.68 4.35
C GLU A 340 1.15 5.63 3.07
N LEU A 341 1.49 6.80 2.52
CA LEU A 341 2.49 6.94 1.47
C LEU A 341 3.77 7.49 2.09
N THR A 342 4.83 6.69 2.14
CA THR A 342 6.09 7.04 2.80
C THR A 342 7.22 7.21 1.80
N LEU A 343 7.94 8.33 1.87
CA LEU A 343 9.19 8.51 1.14
C LEU A 343 10.33 7.80 1.87
N CYS A 344 11.14 7.04 1.13
CA CYS A 344 12.38 6.48 1.63
C CYS A 344 13.55 6.85 0.71
N ALA A 345 14.74 6.95 1.29
CA ALA A 345 15.97 7.25 0.59
C ALA A 345 17.11 6.36 1.08
N PHE A 346 18.05 6.04 0.18
CA PHE A 346 19.28 5.39 0.58
C PHE A 346 20.25 6.38 1.21
N ASP A 347 20.88 5.98 2.30
CA ASP A 347 22.02 6.69 2.87
C ASP A 347 23.35 6.28 2.21
N ALA A 348 24.45 6.92 2.62
CA ALA A 348 25.79 6.61 2.12
C ALA A 348 26.23 5.16 2.41
N ALA A 349 25.61 4.48 3.37
CA ALA A 349 25.85 3.07 3.66
C ALA A 349 24.91 2.14 2.87
N LYS A 350 24.20 2.68 1.86
CA LYS A 350 23.19 1.98 1.06
C LYS A 350 22.05 1.40 1.89
N ARG A 351 21.77 1.96 3.06
CA ARG A 351 20.63 1.59 3.88
C ARG A 351 19.41 2.40 3.51
N LEU A 352 18.25 1.75 3.54
CA LEU A 352 17.00 2.42 3.26
C LEU A 352 16.50 3.13 4.52
N ARG A 353 16.32 4.45 4.42
CA ARG A 353 15.90 5.33 5.51
C ARG A 353 14.59 6.02 5.19
N ILE A 354 13.74 6.17 6.21
CA ILE A 354 12.49 6.92 6.15
C ILE A 354 12.80 8.41 6.05
N ARG A 355 12.04 9.10 5.18
CA ARG A 355 12.08 10.54 4.99
C ARG A 355 10.67 11.11 5.04
N SER A 356 10.56 12.36 5.48
CA SER A 356 9.32 13.13 5.43
C SER A 356 9.25 13.85 4.09
N LEU A 357 8.15 13.70 3.37
CA LEU A 357 7.85 14.51 2.19
C LEU A 357 7.11 15.80 2.60
N ASP A 358 7.57 16.92 2.07
CA ASP A 358 6.89 18.21 2.16
C ASP A 358 6.44 18.67 0.77
N THR A 359 5.13 18.85 0.60
CA THR A 359 4.52 19.32 -0.65
C THR A 359 4.00 20.77 -0.56
N SER A 360 4.15 21.43 0.58
CA SER A 360 3.59 22.78 0.83
C SER A 360 4.18 23.87 -0.07
N GLY A 361 5.44 23.73 -0.50
CA GLY A 361 6.11 24.67 -1.40
C GLY A 361 5.90 24.42 -2.90
N ALA A 362 5.16 23.37 -3.28
CA ALA A 362 4.99 22.94 -4.67
C ALA A 362 3.72 23.47 -5.34
N MET A 363 3.00 24.38 -4.70
CA MET A 363 1.77 24.97 -5.21
C MET A 363 2.08 26.03 -6.29
N GLU A 364 2.82 25.66 -7.34
CA GLU A 364 2.73 26.40 -8.59
C GLU A 364 1.42 25.98 -9.28
N PRO A 365 0.56 26.94 -9.67
CA PRO A 365 -0.63 26.62 -10.44
C PRO A 365 -0.18 25.99 -11.76
N VAL A 366 -0.54 24.73 -11.97
CA VAL A 366 -0.41 24.11 -13.29
C VAL A 366 -1.11 25.03 -14.29
N PRO A 367 -0.44 25.51 -15.34
CA PRO A 367 -1.09 26.38 -16.31
C PRO A 367 -2.28 25.63 -16.91
N GLU A 368 -3.49 26.20 -16.79
CA GLU A 368 -4.78 25.67 -17.26
C GLU A 368 -4.76 25.19 -18.74
N ALA A 369 -3.75 25.61 -19.49
CA ALA A 369 -3.47 25.21 -20.86
C ALA A 369 -3.27 23.69 -21.08
N GLN A 370 -2.73 22.95 -20.10
CA GLN A 370 -2.50 21.49 -20.28
C GLN A 370 -3.79 20.67 -20.13
N HIS A 371 -4.67 21.05 -19.22
CA HIS A 371 -5.97 20.39 -19.04
C HIS A 371 -6.91 20.61 -20.24
N SER A 372 -6.88 21.82 -20.81
CA SER A 372 -7.64 22.14 -22.03
C SER A 372 -7.13 21.39 -23.26
N SER A 373 -5.82 21.15 -23.36
CA SER A 373 -5.24 20.29 -24.40
C SER A 373 -5.69 18.83 -24.32
N MET A 374 -5.84 18.25 -23.13
CA MET A 374 -6.31 16.87 -22.98
C MET A 374 -7.80 16.71 -23.31
N VAL A 375 -8.63 17.68 -22.93
CA VAL A 375 -10.06 17.69 -23.25
C VAL A 375 -10.29 17.87 -24.76
N GLN A 376 -9.42 18.61 -25.44
CA GLN A 376 -9.47 18.80 -26.91
C GLN A 376 -9.06 17.57 -27.73
N GLN A 377 -8.36 16.60 -27.13
CA GLN A 377 -7.95 15.35 -27.80
C GLN A 377 -8.99 14.23 -27.68
N LEU A 378 -10.09 14.46 -26.97
CA LEU A 378 -11.19 13.50 -26.89
C LEU A 378 -12.00 13.53 -28.20
N PRO A 379 -12.41 12.37 -28.74
CA PRO A 379 -13.20 12.31 -29.97
C PRO A 379 -14.64 12.85 -29.79
N PHE A 380 -15.00 13.24 -28.58
CA PHE A 380 -16.27 13.87 -28.24
C PHE A 380 -16.01 15.07 -27.32
N ASN A 381 -16.82 16.10 -27.49
CA ASN A 381 -16.67 17.36 -26.77
C ASN A 381 -17.25 17.22 -25.35
N LEU A 382 -16.42 17.43 -24.32
CA LEU A 382 -16.87 17.47 -22.92
C LEU A 382 -17.41 18.85 -22.50
N GLN A 383 -17.24 19.88 -23.34
CA GLN A 383 -17.77 21.21 -23.09
C GLN A 383 -19.07 21.40 -23.86
N GLU A 384 -20.10 21.89 -23.17
CA GLU A 384 -21.34 22.32 -23.82
C GLU A 384 -21.04 23.51 -24.74
N THR A 385 -21.46 23.41 -26.00
CA THR A 385 -21.51 24.59 -26.87
C THR A 385 -22.57 25.55 -26.36
N ALA A 386 -22.45 26.84 -26.68
CA ALA A 386 -23.46 27.85 -26.31
C ALA A 386 -24.88 27.43 -26.75
N GLN A 387 -24.99 26.81 -27.93
CA GLN A 387 -26.25 26.30 -28.46
C GLN A 387 -26.79 25.07 -27.70
N GLN A 388 -25.91 24.20 -27.19
CA GLN A 388 -26.31 23.06 -26.37
C GLN A 388 -26.76 23.50 -24.98
N ARG A 389 -26.07 24.49 -24.39
CA ARG A 389 -26.47 25.09 -23.12
C ARG A 389 -27.84 25.78 -23.24
N GLU A 390 -28.04 26.57 -24.29
CA GLU A 390 -29.32 27.22 -24.57
C GLU A 390 -30.46 26.20 -24.79
N ARG A 391 -30.20 25.09 -25.50
CA ARG A 391 -31.18 24.01 -25.64
C ARG A 391 -31.49 23.33 -24.33
N ARG A 392 -30.49 23.03 -23.49
CA ARG A 392 -30.67 22.41 -22.17
C ARG A 392 -31.53 23.28 -21.28
N ASP A 393 -31.30 24.59 -21.29
CA ASP A 393 -32.07 25.56 -20.50
C ASP A 393 -33.52 25.71 -21.02
N GLN A 394 -33.79 25.31 -22.27
CA GLN A 394 -35.13 25.26 -22.87
C GLN A 394 -35.81 23.88 -22.76
N VAL A 395 -35.12 22.84 -22.28
CA VAL A 395 -35.75 21.53 -22.08
C VAL A 395 -36.74 21.65 -20.92
N PRO A 396 -38.05 21.44 -21.16
CA PRO A 396 -39.03 21.44 -20.09
C PRO A 396 -38.71 20.30 -19.13
N LEU A 397 -38.43 20.64 -17.87
CA LEU A 397 -38.22 19.63 -16.85
C LEU A 397 -39.57 18.96 -16.54
N PRO A 398 -39.68 17.63 -16.61
CA PRO A 398 -40.86 16.95 -16.12
C PRO A 398 -41.05 17.30 -14.63
N TYR A 399 -42.31 17.50 -14.22
CA TYR A 399 -42.72 17.90 -12.86
C TYR A 399 -42.51 19.37 -12.44
N ALA A 400 -42.07 20.26 -13.34
CA ALA A 400 -42.05 21.71 -13.08
C ALA A 400 -43.42 22.41 -13.32
N TYR A 401 -44.44 21.66 -13.75
CA TYR A 401 -45.78 22.16 -14.06
C TYR A 401 -46.64 22.36 -12.80
N GLN A 402 -46.31 23.34 -11.95
CA GLN A 402 -47.26 23.77 -10.92
C GLN A 402 -46.99 25.17 -10.34
N LEU A 403 -46.17 26.00 -11.00
CA LEU A 403 -45.88 27.37 -10.56
C LEU A 403 -46.89 28.44 -11.04
N GLN A 404 -48.03 28.04 -11.60
CA GLN A 404 -49.09 28.99 -12.02
C GLN A 404 -50.31 29.04 -11.09
N GLU A 405 -50.34 28.27 -9.99
CA GLU A 405 -51.41 28.33 -8.99
C GLU A 405 -50.84 28.68 -7.61
N GLU A 406 -51.46 29.67 -6.95
CA GLU A 406 -51.03 30.20 -5.65
C GLU A 406 -51.16 29.18 -4.48
N PRO A 407 -50.40 29.36 -3.39
CA PRO A 407 -50.08 28.29 -2.45
C PRO A 407 -51.15 28.12 -1.37
N GLN A 408 -51.52 26.87 -1.09
CA GLN A 408 -52.14 26.51 0.19
C GLN A 408 -51.31 25.42 0.90
N SER A 409 -50.69 25.87 2.00
CA SER A 409 -50.48 25.10 3.23
C SER A 409 -49.47 23.94 3.23
N GLY A 410 -48.28 24.21 3.77
CA GLY A 410 -47.79 23.38 4.89
C GLY A 410 -46.72 22.30 4.67
N SER A 411 -45.98 22.24 3.55
CA SER A 411 -44.88 21.27 3.40
C SER A 411 -43.49 21.91 3.50
N ALA A 412 -42.60 21.26 4.24
CA ALA A 412 -41.25 21.71 4.53
C ALA A 412 -40.30 21.51 3.33
N TRP A 413 -39.51 22.53 3.05
CA TRP A 413 -38.72 22.72 1.84
C TRP A 413 -37.37 22.00 1.88
N ARG A 414 -36.98 21.29 0.81
CA ARG A 414 -35.59 20.84 0.61
C ARG A 414 -35.17 20.91 -0.87
N GLY A 415 -34.09 21.64 -1.14
CA GLY A 415 -33.37 21.62 -2.41
C GLY A 415 -33.63 22.83 -3.31
N SER A 416 -32.62 23.69 -3.46
CA SER A 416 -32.59 24.74 -4.49
C SER A 416 -31.46 24.41 -5.46
N THR A 417 -31.83 24.06 -6.69
CA THR A 417 -30.94 24.03 -7.84
C THR A 417 -31.52 24.97 -8.88
N GLY A 418 -30.99 26.19 -8.96
CA GLY A 418 -31.30 27.18 -10.00
C GLY A 418 -32.79 27.54 -10.14
N GLN A 419 -33.25 28.58 -9.45
CA GLN A 419 -34.59 29.22 -9.57
C GLN A 419 -35.86 28.33 -9.53
N THR A 420 -35.77 27.01 -9.45
CA THR A 420 -36.92 26.10 -9.40
C THR A 420 -36.91 25.23 -8.15
N SER A 421 -38.06 25.13 -7.49
CA SER A 421 -38.33 24.24 -6.36
C SER A 421 -38.90 22.92 -6.84
N ILE A 422 -38.35 21.80 -6.36
CA ILE A 422 -38.86 20.45 -6.66
C ILE A 422 -39.92 20.11 -5.61
N PHE A 423 -41.11 19.71 -6.06
CA PHE A 423 -42.19 19.22 -5.20
C PHE A 423 -42.07 17.71 -5.05
N PHE A 424 -41.95 17.24 -3.81
CA PHE A 424 -42.02 15.82 -3.47
C PHE A 424 -43.35 15.61 -2.73
N GLU A 425 -44.26 14.82 -3.29
CA GLU A 425 -45.42 14.30 -2.57
C GLU A 425 -45.02 12.95 -1.97
N PRO A 426 -44.94 12.82 -0.64
CA PRO A 426 -44.79 11.52 0.00
C PRO A 426 -45.98 10.64 -0.37
N GLU A 427 -45.72 9.42 -0.83
CA GLU A 427 -46.78 8.45 -1.07
C GLU A 427 -47.41 8.09 0.28
N ARG A 428 -48.75 8.07 0.34
CA ARG A 428 -49.53 7.77 1.56
C ARG A 428 -49.36 6.33 2.08
N GLU A 429 -48.56 5.52 1.39
CA GLU A 429 -48.26 4.12 1.73
C GLU A 429 -46.83 3.97 2.27
N ASP A 430 -46.04 5.06 2.30
CA ASP A 430 -44.71 5.13 2.92
C ASP A 430 -44.87 5.59 4.39
N ASP A 431 -45.76 4.90 5.10
CA ASP A 431 -45.87 5.03 6.55
C ASP A 431 -44.60 4.38 7.13
N GLU A 432 -43.76 5.15 7.83
CA GLU A 432 -42.63 4.61 8.60
C GLU A 432 -43.17 3.44 9.44
N ASP A 433 -42.74 2.23 9.10
CA ASP A 433 -43.05 1.01 9.81
C ASP A 433 -42.44 1.14 11.22
N ASP A 434 -43.29 1.36 12.23
CA ASP A 434 -42.94 1.42 13.67
C ASP A 434 -42.40 0.08 14.21
N GLU A 435 -42.11 -0.91 13.34
CA GLU A 435 -41.44 -2.16 13.69
C GLU A 435 -39.96 -1.86 13.98
N ASP A 436 -39.65 -1.69 15.27
CA ASP A 436 -38.28 -1.55 15.76
C ASP A 436 -37.51 -2.84 15.38
N PRO A 437 -36.46 -2.76 14.54
CA PRO A 437 -35.72 -3.93 14.06
C PRO A 437 -34.96 -4.68 15.17
N ASP A 438 -35.04 -4.19 16.40
CA ASP A 438 -34.45 -4.76 17.60
C ASP A 438 -35.37 -5.82 18.26
N ASP A 439 -36.68 -5.87 17.93
CA ASP A 439 -37.65 -6.80 18.54
C ASP A 439 -37.52 -8.27 18.03
N ASP A 440 -36.79 -8.50 16.94
CA ASP A 440 -36.54 -9.83 16.36
C ASP A 440 -35.30 -10.55 16.93
N LEU A 441 -34.57 -9.92 17.87
CA LEU A 441 -33.26 -10.40 18.33
C LEU A 441 -33.29 -11.31 19.56
N ASP A 442 -34.46 -11.64 20.11
CA ASP A 442 -34.61 -12.59 21.22
C ASP A 442 -35.04 -13.99 20.73
N LEU A 443 -34.08 -14.76 20.18
CA LEU A 443 -34.20 -16.23 19.97
C LEU A 443 -32.95 -17.00 20.41
#